data_AF-A0A643BTA5-F1
#
_entry.id   AF-A0A643BTA5-F1
#
_cell.length_a   1.000
_cell.length_b   1.000
_cell.length_c   1.000
_cell.angle_alpha   90.00
_cell.angle_beta   90.00
_cell.angle_gamma   90.00
#
_symmetry.space_group_name_H-M   'P 1'
#
loop_
_entity.id
_entity.type
_entity.pdbx_description
1 polymer ?
#
loop_
_entity_poly.entity_id
_entity_poly.type
_entity_poly.pdbx_seq_one_letter_code
_entity_poly.pdbx_strand_id
1 'polypeptide(L)'
;MNSYEMRKALEEAGFKMPCQLHQVIVARFADDQLVIDFDNFVRCLVRLETLFRIFKQLDPEDTGMIQLDLLSVSQQLPSPYS
;
A
#
# COMPACT_ATOMS: atom_id res chain seq x y z
N MET A 1 -6.68 -13.39 8.54
CA MET A 1 -5.33 -13.73 8.07
C MET A 1 -4.33 -13.13 9.04
N ASN A 2 -3.42 -13.92 9.61
CA ASN A 2 -2.43 -13.35 10.53
C ASN A 2 -1.32 -12.61 9.75
N SER A 3 -0.51 -11.81 10.45
CA SER A 3 0.53 -10.96 9.83
C SER A 3 1.56 -11.74 9.00
N TYR A 4 1.87 -12.99 9.36
CA TYR A 4 2.79 -13.85 8.63
C TYR A 4 2.18 -14.36 7.31
N GLU A 5 0.92 -14.82 7.35
CA GLU A 5 0.18 -15.24 6.16
C GLU A 5 0.02 -14.08 5.17
N MET A 6 -0.24 -12.87 5.67
CA MET A 6 -0.33 -11.68 4.84
C MET A 6 0.99 -11.37 4.12
N ARG A 7 2.12 -11.45 4.82
CA ARG A 7 3.43 -11.23 4.21
C ARG A 7 3.69 -12.22 3.07
N LYS A 8 3.37 -13.51 3.29
CA LYS A 8 3.48 -14.54 2.25
C LYS A 8 2.58 -14.27 1.05
N ALA A 9 1.32 -13.91 1.29
CA ALA A 9 0.36 -13.60 0.22
C ALA A 9 0.79 -12.39 -0.63
N LEU A 10 1.39 -11.38 0.00
CA LEU A 10 1.94 -10.21 -0.70
C LEU A 10 3.15 -10.59 -1.57
N GLU A 11 4.04 -11.44 -1.05
CA GLU A 11 5.19 -11.95 -1.83
C GLU A 11 4.72 -12.78 -3.04
N GLU A 12 3.72 -13.65 -2.86
CA GLU A 12 3.13 -14.45 -3.95
C GLU A 12 2.42 -13.59 -5.00
N ALA A 13 1.79 -12.48 -4.59
CA ALA A 13 1.22 -11.48 -5.48
C ALA A 13 2.26 -10.60 -6.20
N GLY A 14 3.56 -10.82 -5.95
CA GLY A 14 4.66 -10.09 -6.59
C GLY A 14 5.08 -8.80 -5.89
N PHE A 15 4.51 -8.49 -4.72
CA PHE A 15 4.91 -7.33 -3.92
C PHE A 15 6.08 -7.70 -3.01
N LYS A 16 7.28 -7.20 -3.35
CA LYS A 16 8.43 -7.21 -2.44
C LYS A 16 8.48 -5.89 -1.69
N MET A 17 8.18 -5.94 -0.39
CA MET A 17 8.13 -4.75 0.45
C MET A 17 9.08 -4.86 1.65
N PRO A 18 9.69 -3.75 2.10
CA PRO A 18 10.46 -3.74 3.34
C PRO A 18 9.56 -4.06 4.55
N CYS A 19 10.15 -4.63 5.61
CA CYS A 19 9.44 -4.94 6.86
C CYS A 19 8.67 -3.76 7.45
N GLN A 20 9.15 -2.52 7.23
CA GLN A 20 8.48 -1.31 7.68
C GLN A 20 7.10 -1.10 7.02
N LEU A 21 6.97 -1.40 5.73
CA LEU A 21 5.67 -1.30 5.05
C LEU A 21 4.68 -2.36 5.57
N HIS A 22 5.17 -3.57 5.87
CA HIS A 22 4.33 -4.58 6.53
C HIS A 22 3.81 -4.11 7.89
N GLN A 23 4.64 -3.41 8.68
CA GLN A 23 4.21 -2.84 9.96
C GLN A 23 3.13 -1.77 9.78
N VAL A 24 3.29 -0.86 8.80
CA VAL A 24 2.27 0.17 8.49
C VAL A 24 0.95 -0.46 8.06
N ILE A 25 1.02 -1.51 7.23
CA ILE A 25 -0.17 -2.24 6.77
C ILE A 25 -0.90 -2.86 7.96
N VAL A 26 -0.19 -3.60 8.82
CA VAL A 26 -0.80 -4.20 10.02
C VAL A 26 -1.40 -3.13 10.93
N ALA A 27 -0.69 -2.04 11.19
CA ALA A 27 -1.19 -0.95 12.04
C ALA A 27 -2.44 -0.24 11.48
N ARG A 28 -2.66 -0.28 10.16
CA ARG A 28 -3.76 0.43 9.49
C ARG A 28 -4.97 -0.44 9.18
N PHE A 29 -4.77 -1.74 8.95
CA PHE A 29 -5.76 -2.66 8.41
C PHE A 29 -6.07 -3.85 9.32
N ALA A 30 -5.29 -4.08 10.39
CA ALA A 30 -5.60 -5.12 11.36
C ALA A 30 -6.55 -4.59 12.44
N ASP A 31 -7.30 -5.51 13.04
CA ASP A 31 -8.10 -5.26 14.23
C ASP A 31 -7.26 -5.24 15.52
N ASP A 32 -7.91 -5.07 16.66
CA ASP A 32 -7.28 -5.09 17.99
C ASP A 32 -6.60 -6.44 18.33
N GLN A 33 -6.93 -7.51 17.59
CA GLN A 33 -6.30 -8.84 17.71
C GLN A 33 -5.16 -9.06 16.71
N LEU A 34 -4.77 -8.02 15.96
CA LEU A 34 -3.76 -8.07 14.90
C LEU A 34 -4.14 -9.02 13.75
N VAL A 35 -5.43 -9.23 13.54
CA VAL A 35 -5.97 -10.02 12.44
C VAL A 35 -6.46 -9.08 11.35
N ILE A 36 -6.09 -9.40 10.11
CA ILE A 36 -6.60 -8.69 8.92
C ILE A 36 -7.65 -9.60 8.28
N ASP A 37 -8.88 -9.12 8.23
CA ASP A 37 -9.95 -9.79 7.51
C ASP A 37 -9.76 -9.67 5.98
N PHE A 38 -10.59 -10.40 5.23
CA PHE A 38 -10.45 -10.44 3.78
C PHE A 38 -10.72 -9.06 3.14
N ASP A 39 -11.72 -8.33 3.63
CA ASP A 39 -12.10 -7.04 3.07
C ASP A 39 -10.99 -5.99 3.25
N ASN A 40 -10.36 -5.94 4.42
CA ASN A 40 -9.23 -5.05 4.68
C ASN A 40 -7.99 -5.49 3.92
N PHE A 41 -7.78 -6.80 3.72
CA PHE A 41 -6.70 -7.30 2.87
C PHE A 41 -6.87 -6.86 1.41
N VAL A 42 -8.04 -7.07 0.81
CA VAL A 42 -8.32 -6.65 -0.57
C VAL A 42 -8.23 -5.12 -0.71
N ARG A 43 -8.77 -4.38 0.27
CA ARG A 43 -8.65 -2.91 0.29
C ARG A 43 -7.19 -2.45 0.33
N CYS A 44 -6.35 -3.10 1.14
CA CYS A 44 -4.93 -2.83 1.20
C CYS A 44 -4.26 -3.07 -0.17
N LEU A 45 -4.55 -4.19 -0.83
CA LEU A 45 -3.97 -4.52 -2.13
C LEU A 45 -4.36 -3.51 -3.22
N VAL A 46 -5.65 -3.19 -3.34
CA VAL A 46 -6.14 -2.22 -4.33
C VAL A 46 -5.50 -0.86 -4.11
N ARG A 47 -5.38 -0.43 -2.85
CA ARG A 47 -4.76 0.84 -2.50
C ARG A 47 -3.27 0.86 -2.83
N LEU A 48 -2.56 -0.22 -2.52
CA LEU A 48 -1.14 -0.37 -2.83
C LEU A 48 -0.90 -0.36 -4.34
N GLU A 49 -1.68 -1.13 -5.11
CA GLU A 49 -1.60 -1.16 -6.57
C GLU A 49 -1.84 0.24 -7.18
N THR A 50 -2.85 0.95 -6.68
CA THR A 50 -3.18 2.31 -7.13
C THR A 50 -2.01 3.27 -6.91
N LEU A 51 -1.39 3.24 -5.72
CA LEU A 51 -0.23 4.07 -5.41
C LEU A 51 0.98 3.75 -6.30
N PHE A 52 1.27 2.47 -6.55
CA PHE A 52 2.34 2.07 -7.47
C PHE A 52 2.05 2.54 -8.90
N ARG A 53 0.80 2.47 -9.36
CA ARG A 53 0.41 2.93 -10.69
C ARG A 53 0.56 4.44 -10.84
N ILE A 54 0.09 5.21 -9.85
CA ILE A 54 0.24 6.67 -9.83
C ILE A 54 1.73 7.04 -9.83
N PHE A 55 2.53 6.40 -8.98
CA PHE A 55 3.97 6.65 -8.90
C PHE A 55 4.65 6.41 -10.26
N LYS A 56 4.42 5.25 -10.88
CA LYS A 56 5.01 4.92 -12.20
C LYS A 56 4.54 5.85 -13.32
N GLN A 57 3.32 6.37 -13.25
CA GLN A 57 2.84 7.36 -14.22
C GLN A 57 3.53 8.71 -14.06
N LEU A 58 3.89 9.07 -12.82
CA LEU A 58 4.58 10.31 -12.48
C LEU A 58 6.11 10.22 -12.62
N ASP A 59 6.66 9.00 -12.68
CA ASP A 59 8.09 8.70 -12.87
C ASP A 59 8.33 7.87 -14.14
N PRO A 60 8.09 8.42 -15.34
CA PRO A 60 8.25 7.68 -16.60
C PRO A 60 9.71 7.32 -16.91
N GLU A 61 10.68 8.01 -16.30
CA GLU A 61 12.12 7.78 -16.47
C GLU A 61 12.70 6.77 -15.47
N ASP A 62 11.86 6.19 -14.59
CA ASP A 62 12.23 5.20 -13.57
C ASP A 62 13.37 5.70 -12.66
N THR A 63 13.30 6.97 -12.26
CA THR A 63 14.30 7.62 -11.39
C THR A 63 14.20 7.16 -9.94
N GLY A 64 13.05 6.58 -9.55
CA GLY A 64 12.72 6.19 -8.20
C GLY A 64 12.26 7.36 -7.33
N MET A 65 12.03 8.54 -7.90
CA MET A 65 11.61 9.75 -7.19
C MET A 65 10.54 10.51 -7.97
N ILE A 66 9.57 11.09 -7.26
CA ILE A 66 8.56 12.00 -7.84
C ILE A 66 8.55 13.33 -7.09
N GLN A 67 8.24 14.41 -7.79
CA GLN A 67 8.07 15.73 -7.20
C GLN A 67 6.61 16.16 -7.32
N LEU A 68 6.01 16.52 -6.18
CA LEU A 68 4.63 16.99 -6.10
C LEU A 68 4.59 18.30 -5.32
N ASP A 69 3.74 19.23 -5.76
CA ASP A 69 3.37 20.39 -4.95
C ASP A 69 2.20 20.05 -4.01
N LEU A 70 1.90 20.95 -3.07
CA LEU A 70 0.88 20.70 -2.05
C LEU A 70 -0.51 20.43 -2.65
N LEU A 71 -0.83 21.07 -3.77
CA LEU A 71 -2.11 20.90 -4.46
C LEU A 71 -2.18 19.51 -5.11
N SER A 72 -1.13 19.08 -5.79
CA SER A 72 -1.05 17.77 -6.46
C SER A 72 -1.17 16.61 -5.49
N VAL A 73 -0.58 16.74 -4.29
CA VAL A 73 -0.69 15.72 -3.22
C VAL A 73 -2.15 15.43 -2.86
N SER A 74 -2.98 16.48 -2.77
CA SER A 74 -4.40 16.32 -2.41
C SER A 74 -5.27 15.75 -3.53
N GLN A 75 -4.85 15.92 -4.79
CA GLN A 75 -5.64 15.54 -5.97
C GLN A 75 -5.27 14.15 -6.51
N GLN A 76 -3.99 13.77 -6.44
CA GLN A 76 -3.49 12.56 -7.08
C GLN A 76 -3.48 11.34 -6.16
N LEU A 77 -3.48 11.54 -4.83
CA LEU A 77 -3.40 10.42 -3.87
C LEU A 77 -4.79 9.99 -3.36
N PRO A 78 -5.04 8.68 -3.23
CA PRO A 78 -6.29 8.19 -2.65
C PRO A 78 -6.46 8.66 -1.21
N SER A 79 -7.69 9.08 -0.84
CA SER A 79 -8.01 9.60 0.50
C SER A 79 -7.54 8.66 1.60
N PRO A 80 -6.84 9.11 2.66
CA PRO A 80 -6.34 8.25 3.74
C PRO A 80 -7.45 7.59 4.58
N TYR A 81 -8.70 8.04 4.44
CA TYR A 81 -9.84 7.62 5.25
C TYR A 81 -10.84 6.70 4.54
N SER A 82 -10.64 6.41 3.26
CA SER A 82 -11.44 5.44 2.47
C SER A 82 -10.84 4.04 2.49
#